data_AF-A0A7S4DPE2-F1
#
_entry.id   AF-A0A7S4DPE2-F1
#
_cell.length_a   1.000
_cell.length_b   1.000
_cell.length_c   1.000
_cell.angle_alpha   90.00
_cell.angle_beta   90.00
_cell.angle_gamma   90.00
#
_symmetry.space_group_name_H-M   'P 1'
#
loop_
_entity.id
_entity.type
_entity.pdbx_description
1 polymer ?
#
loop_
_entity_poly.entity_id
_entity_poly.type
_entity_poly.pdbx_seq_one_letter_code
_entity_poly.pdbx_strand_id
1 'polypeptide(L)'
;MAYSVAPGIVDTPLTRQLPPKTIQRWCNGTKPCPLTPQEGASTPTFVSATYPPPLPRGALFRLCAELDPAPLSADQSAIFDKTLKWTTGAGVLTGSPRISRISTTTPPEKLMARESPNRLRSGTDGGWEAVYPQGATSCSHGTPYAFFVRKGTTSTKAKGLLVEFEGGGCCFDAITCDSPSYTRRVNVKAKLRYLNNRQGLGDGTNAKDPAKGFARVFIPYCTGDAHLGNKTANYGIHHVGRVNARAAVDWAIENIKDPPLVLVSGFSAGSVGSYVWAPHIFHAYPNAIHRHLGDSYLPLFGKKGYNGGLVNWDSSGAYYDGIVGLDRGPWHPLLSAMNMNATARAFPHARFSSYVSARDSAQEGFYVFEGCGAEGCSWSKAAQMAIDVVHAAPNYASFVAPGNEHIITETSSMFTKASADGKVIFADWLGQLIHGESYNTSVPCPEEFKECWHRSI
;
A
#
# COMPACT_ATOMS: atom_id res chain seq x y z
N MET A 1 7.01 21.85 19.61
CA MET A 1 8.25 21.10 19.86
C MET A 1 7.84 19.70 20.25
N ALA A 2 8.16 18.71 19.43
CA ALA A 2 7.95 17.30 19.78
C ALA A 2 9.15 16.90 20.64
N TYR A 3 8.91 16.47 21.86
CA TYR A 3 9.95 15.93 22.71
C TYR A 3 9.89 14.41 22.66
N SER A 4 11.08 13.81 22.59
CA SER A 4 11.27 12.38 22.81
C SER A 4 10.86 12.07 24.25
N VAL A 5 9.89 11.17 24.44
CA VAL A 5 9.51 10.71 25.80
C VAL A 5 10.50 9.65 26.30
N ALA A 6 11.20 8.99 25.37
CA ALA A 6 12.28 8.02 25.56
C ALA A 6 12.93 7.68 24.19
N PRO A 7 14.15 7.12 24.13
CA PRO A 7 14.79 6.72 22.87
C PRO A 7 13.85 5.92 21.96
N GLY A 8 13.61 6.43 20.74
CA GLY A 8 12.79 5.77 19.72
C GLY A 8 11.27 6.00 19.80
N ILE A 9 10.76 6.89 20.66
CA ILE A 9 9.32 7.20 20.73
C ILE A 9 9.07 8.72 20.70
N VAL A 10 8.38 9.17 19.65
CA VAL A 10 7.90 10.55 19.54
C VAL A 10 6.60 10.71 20.32
N ASP A 11 6.52 11.75 21.16
CA ASP A 11 5.29 12.07 21.87
C ASP A 11 4.18 12.51 20.92
N THR A 12 3.16 11.67 20.77
CA THR A 12 1.96 11.93 19.96
C THR A 12 0.71 11.64 20.80
N PRO A 13 -0.45 12.20 20.44
CA PRO A 13 -1.73 11.82 21.05
C PRO A 13 -2.00 10.31 21.00
N LEU A 14 -1.41 9.59 20.05
CA LEU A 14 -1.51 8.14 19.89
C LEU A 14 -0.63 7.40 20.90
N THR A 15 0.63 7.82 21.07
CA THR A 15 1.55 7.19 22.04
C THR A 15 1.14 7.46 23.49
N ARG A 16 0.50 8.60 23.77
CA ARG A 16 -0.08 8.94 25.09
C ARG A 16 -1.25 8.05 25.51
N GLN A 17 -1.88 7.35 24.57
CA GLN A 17 -2.99 6.43 24.83
C GLN A 17 -2.54 4.96 24.96
N LEU A 18 -1.26 4.67 24.73
CA LEU A 18 -0.74 3.31 24.84
C LEU A 18 -0.53 2.92 26.32
N PRO A 19 -0.89 1.69 26.71
CA PRO A 19 -0.58 1.18 28.04
C PRO A 19 0.93 1.19 28.31
N PRO A 20 1.39 1.56 29.52
CA PRO A 20 2.82 1.62 29.86
C PRO A 20 3.60 0.33 29.55
N LYS A 21 2.97 -0.84 29.70
CA LYS A 21 3.55 -2.15 29.38
C LYS A 21 3.83 -2.35 27.89
N THR A 22 3.07 -1.69 27.01
CA THR A 22 3.24 -1.77 25.55
C THR A 22 4.44 -0.94 25.11
N ILE A 23 4.57 0.27 25.66
CA ILE A 23 5.72 1.16 25.46
C ILE A 23 7.01 0.47 25.91
N GLN A 24 6.97 -0.19 27.07
CA GLN A 24 8.13 -0.89 27.64
C GLN A 24 8.58 -2.12 26.83
N ARG A 25 7.66 -2.79 26.12
CA ARG A 25 7.98 -3.93 25.24
C ARG A 25 8.71 -3.49 23.97
N TRP A 26 8.40 -2.31 23.45
CA TRP A 26 9.05 -1.78 22.24
C TRP A 26 10.54 -1.46 22.48
N CYS A 27 10.91 -1.07 23.70
CA CYS A 27 12.30 -0.77 24.05
C CYS A 27 13.18 -2.00 24.34
N ASN A 28 12.60 -3.19 24.57
CA ASN A 28 13.36 -4.38 24.97
C ASN A 28 14.02 -5.13 23.80
N GLY A 29 13.68 -4.80 22.54
CA GLY A 29 14.12 -5.56 21.35
C GLY A 29 15.44 -5.11 20.73
N THR A 30 15.91 -3.90 21.00
CA THR A 30 17.10 -3.33 20.32
C THR A 30 18.07 -2.75 21.33
N LYS A 31 19.24 -3.39 21.47
CA LYS A 31 20.41 -2.80 22.15
C LYS A 31 21.55 -2.64 21.12
N PRO A 32 22.23 -1.49 21.07
CA PRO A 32 22.03 -0.28 21.89
C PRO A 32 20.95 0.65 21.32
N CYS A 33 20.17 1.29 22.19
CA CYS A 33 19.18 2.31 21.81
C CYS A 33 19.89 3.59 21.28
N PRO A 34 19.35 4.25 20.25
CA PRO A 34 19.90 5.50 19.73
C PRO A 34 19.84 6.61 20.80
N LEU A 35 20.96 7.29 21.02
CA LEU A 35 21.14 8.31 22.06
C LEU A 35 20.79 9.72 21.55
N THR A 36 20.68 9.89 20.23
CA THR A 36 20.37 11.18 19.60
C THR A 36 19.18 11.10 18.63
N PRO A 37 18.51 12.24 18.33
CA PRO A 37 17.44 12.30 17.32
C PRO A 37 17.88 11.85 15.93
N GLN A 38 19.13 12.15 15.52
CA GLN A 38 19.71 11.69 14.25
C GLN A 38 19.93 10.16 14.22
N GLU A 39 20.34 9.55 15.34
CA GLU A 39 20.44 8.08 15.46
C GLU A 39 19.05 7.42 15.50
N GLY A 40 18.04 8.09 16.06
CA GLY A 40 16.65 7.62 16.08
C GLY A 40 16.01 7.64 14.68
N ALA A 41 16.23 8.69 13.91
CA ALA A 41 15.72 8.84 12.54
C ALA A 41 16.36 7.86 11.54
N SER A 42 17.51 7.28 11.87
CA SER A 42 18.20 6.27 11.07
C SER A 42 17.86 4.82 11.47
N THR A 43 16.98 4.62 12.45
CA THR A 43 16.54 3.28 12.87
C THR A 43 15.45 2.72 11.92
N PRO A 44 15.58 1.48 11.40
CA PRO A 44 14.69 0.92 10.37
C PRO A 44 13.20 0.78 10.74
N THR A 45 12.83 1.00 12.00
CA THR A 45 11.48 0.74 12.54
C THR A 45 10.47 1.87 12.24
N PHE A 46 10.88 2.96 11.59
CA PHE A 46 10.10 4.21 11.59
C PHE A 46 9.33 4.54 10.29
N VAL A 47 8.89 3.53 9.55
CA VAL A 47 7.96 3.71 8.41
C VAL A 47 6.76 2.77 8.59
N SER A 48 5.94 2.99 9.62
CA SER A 48 4.66 2.28 9.77
C SER A 48 3.75 2.92 10.81
N ALA A 49 2.88 3.82 10.37
CA ALA A 49 1.58 4.22 10.95
C ALA A 49 1.21 5.56 10.29
N THR A 50 0.15 5.76 9.53
CA THR A 50 -1.10 5.06 9.30
C THR A 50 -1.72 5.75 8.08
N TYR A 51 -2.51 5.00 7.33
CA TYR A 51 -3.37 5.52 6.27
C TYR A 51 -4.50 6.43 6.82
N PRO A 52 -5.05 7.41 6.06
CA PRO A 52 -5.94 8.47 6.59
C PRO A 52 -7.35 7.97 6.97
N PRO A 53 -8.15 8.74 7.74
CA PRO A 53 -8.34 10.19 7.61
C PRO A 53 -7.57 11.06 8.62
N PRO A 54 -7.18 12.30 8.25
CA PRO A 54 -6.72 13.29 9.22
C PRO A 54 -7.89 13.74 10.11
N LEU A 55 -7.67 13.79 11.42
CA LEU A 55 -8.57 14.51 12.32
C LEU A 55 -8.47 16.02 12.04
N PRO A 56 -9.60 16.75 12.00
CA PRO A 56 -9.62 18.18 11.73
C PRO A 56 -9.13 18.94 12.98
N ARG A 57 -7.85 19.32 12.96
CA ARG A 57 -7.20 20.51 13.56
C ARG A 57 -5.69 20.36 13.40
N GLY A 58 -5.28 20.15 12.15
CA GLY A 58 -3.88 20.07 11.77
C GLY A 58 -3.12 21.31 12.24
N ALA A 59 -2.06 21.09 13.00
CA ALA A 59 -0.96 22.04 13.13
C ALA A 59 0.33 21.24 13.37
N LEU A 60 1.05 20.92 12.29
CA LEU A 60 2.45 20.52 12.37
C LEU A 60 3.32 21.77 12.18
N PHE A 61 4.11 22.05 13.23
CA PHE A 61 5.39 22.76 13.23
C PHE A 61 5.51 24.08 12.44
N ARG A 62 4.89 25.16 12.95
CA ARG A 62 5.39 26.53 12.69
C ARG A 62 5.24 27.55 13.83
N LEU A 63 4.87 27.14 15.04
CA LEU A 63 4.67 28.05 16.18
C LEU A 63 5.23 27.49 17.51
N CYS A 64 6.49 27.06 17.51
CA CYS A 64 7.18 26.77 18.78
C CYS A 64 8.53 27.49 18.87
N ALA A 65 8.56 28.73 18.42
CA ALA A 65 9.31 29.75 19.14
C ALA A 65 8.24 30.58 19.85
N GLU A 66 8.46 30.86 21.14
CA GLU A 66 7.59 31.65 22.02
C GLU A 66 6.35 30.90 22.54
N LEU A 67 6.49 30.32 23.74
CA LEU A 67 5.55 30.47 24.87
C LEU A 67 6.08 29.63 26.04
N ASP A 68 6.15 30.25 27.22
CA ASP A 68 6.59 29.65 28.49
C ASP A 68 5.80 28.36 28.83
N PRO A 69 6.45 27.33 29.41
CA PRO A 69 5.75 26.11 29.79
C PRO A 69 4.76 26.37 30.94
N ALA A 70 3.52 25.92 30.74
CA ALA A 70 2.48 25.93 31.78
C ALA A 70 2.88 25.05 32.99
N PRO A 71 2.36 25.33 34.21
CA PRO A 71 2.69 24.57 35.41
C PRO A 71 2.26 23.11 35.33
N LEU A 72 3.10 22.22 35.87
CA LEU A 72 2.90 20.77 35.87
C LEU A 72 1.68 20.36 36.69
N SER A 73 0.94 19.34 36.22
CA SER A 73 -0.11 18.69 36.99
C SER A 73 0.46 17.86 38.16
N ALA A 74 -0.41 17.45 39.10
CA ALA A 74 0.00 16.60 40.22
C ALA A 74 0.60 15.26 39.76
N ASP A 75 0.05 14.66 38.70
CA ASP A 75 0.56 13.42 38.11
C ASP A 75 1.91 13.62 37.41
N GLN A 76 2.15 14.81 36.83
CA GLN A 76 3.43 15.16 36.21
C GLN A 76 4.52 15.42 37.27
N SER A 77 4.15 16.02 38.40
CA SER A 77 5.07 16.31 39.51
C SER A 77 5.54 15.05 40.25
N ALA A 78 4.85 13.92 40.07
CA ALA A 78 5.27 12.62 40.60
C ALA A 78 6.39 11.96 39.77
N ILE A 79 6.59 12.40 38.52
CA ILE A 79 7.48 11.79 37.54
C ILE A 79 8.65 12.73 37.19
N PHE A 80 8.38 14.04 37.16
CA PHE A 80 9.34 15.08 36.83
C PHE A 80 9.30 16.21 37.84
N ASP A 81 10.48 16.75 38.18
CA ASP A 81 10.56 17.97 38.97
C ASP A 81 10.23 19.23 38.14
N LYS A 82 10.19 20.38 38.80
CA LYS A 82 9.89 21.68 38.16
C LYS A 82 10.94 22.13 37.12
N THR A 83 12.07 21.43 37.02
CA THR A 83 13.12 21.62 36.02
C THR A 83 13.07 20.57 34.90
N LEU A 84 12.00 19.76 34.86
CA LEU A 84 11.77 18.66 33.91
C LEU A 84 12.82 17.53 34.00
N LYS A 85 13.45 17.36 35.17
CA LYS A 85 14.36 16.25 35.46
C LYS A 85 13.63 15.14 36.22
N TRP A 86 14.08 13.90 36.04
CA TRP A 86 13.52 12.72 36.71
C TRP A 86 13.65 12.82 38.23
N THR A 87 12.56 12.53 38.94
CA THR A 87 12.61 12.30 40.39
C THR A 87 13.23 10.92 40.63
N THR A 88 14.45 10.88 41.14
CA THR A 88 15.18 9.64 41.41
C THR A 88 14.61 8.96 42.66
N GLY A 89 13.46 8.29 42.51
CA GLY A 89 12.89 7.48 43.57
C GLY A 89 11.39 7.23 43.43
N ALA A 90 11.00 6.19 42.69
CA ALA A 90 9.68 5.57 42.86
C ALA A 90 9.87 4.05 42.90
N GLY A 91 9.76 3.51 44.10
CA GLY A 91 10.08 2.14 44.45
C GLY A 91 9.08 1.09 43.97
N VAL A 92 9.56 -0.13 44.09
CA VAL A 92 8.86 -1.43 44.08
C VAL A 92 7.39 -1.35 44.52
N LEU A 93 6.46 -1.74 43.64
CA LEU A 93 5.13 -2.19 44.02
C LEU A 93 5.03 -3.71 43.82
N THR A 94 5.18 -4.43 44.92
CA THR A 94 4.84 -5.83 45.10
C THR A 94 3.31 -5.98 45.20
N GLY A 95 2.71 -6.82 44.34
CA GLY A 95 1.29 -7.16 44.46
C GLY A 95 0.73 -7.84 43.20
N SER A 96 0.68 -9.18 43.21
CA SER A 96 -0.01 -9.97 42.18
C SER A 96 -1.51 -10.10 42.48
N PRO A 97 -2.40 -9.96 41.49
CA PRO A 97 -3.71 -10.60 41.53
C PRO A 97 -3.69 -11.93 40.73
N ARG A 98 -4.21 -12.98 41.36
CA ARG A 98 -4.40 -14.32 40.80
C ARG A 98 -5.33 -14.29 39.58
N ILE A 99 -4.96 -15.00 38.52
CA ILE A 99 -5.89 -15.39 37.44
C ILE A 99 -6.29 -16.85 37.69
N SER A 100 -7.58 -17.07 37.90
CA SER A 100 -8.24 -18.37 38.00
C SER A 100 -8.25 -19.08 36.65
N ARG A 101 -7.97 -20.40 36.69
CA ARG A 101 -7.97 -21.31 35.55
C ARG A 101 -9.38 -21.42 34.94
N ILE A 102 -9.49 -21.29 33.62
CA ILE A 102 -10.61 -21.85 32.86
C ILE A 102 -10.11 -23.13 32.18
N SER A 103 -10.84 -24.21 32.46
CA SER A 103 -10.58 -25.60 32.08
C SER A 103 -10.81 -25.83 30.59
N THR A 104 -9.86 -26.52 29.95
CA THR A 104 -9.93 -27.05 28.58
C THR A 104 -10.42 -28.50 28.61
N THR A 105 -11.61 -28.78 28.06
CA THR A 105 -12.02 -30.17 27.77
C THR A 105 -12.90 -30.26 26.53
N THR A 106 -12.32 -30.40 25.34
CA THR A 106 -12.87 -31.26 24.27
C THR A 106 -11.76 -31.67 23.27
N PRO A 107 -11.55 -32.97 22.99
CA PRO A 107 -10.49 -33.43 22.07
C PRO A 107 -10.85 -33.24 20.58
N PRO A 108 -9.86 -33.10 19.67
CA PRO A 108 -10.08 -32.88 18.25
C PRO A 108 -10.11 -34.20 17.47
N GLU A 109 -11.21 -34.95 17.56
CA GLU A 109 -11.36 -36.16 16.72
C GLU A 109 -12.83 -36.55 16.60
N LYS A 110 -13.53 -35.97 15.62
CA LYS A 110 -14.77 -36.43 14.95
C LYS A 110 -15.54 -35.23 14.39
N LEU A 111 -15.09 -34.73 13.24
CA LEU A 111 -15.91 -33.98 12.28
C LEU A 111 -15.25 -34.03 10.90
N MET A 112 -14.96 -35.25 10.46
CA MET A 112 -14.54 -35.57 9.10
C MET A 112 -15.45 -36.70 8.61
N ALA A 113 -16.62 -36.33 8.07
CA ALA A 113 -17.32 -37.13 7.06
C ALA A 113 -18.56 -36.38 6.53
N ARG A 114 -18.58 -36.25 5.20
CA ARG A 114 -19.71 -35.91 4.31
C ARG A 114 -20.13 -34.44 4.21
N GLU A 115 -19.56 -33.74 3.24
CA GLU A 115 -20.30 -32.80 2.38
C GLU A 115 -19.57 -32.62 1.04
N SER A 116 -20.32 -32.58 -0.06
CA SER A 116 -19.87 -32.60 -1.46
C SER A 116 -19.08 -31.35 -1.90
N PRO A 117 -18.26 -31.39 -2.98
CA PRO A 117 -17.11 -30.49 -3.18
C PRO A 117 -17.37 -29.07 -3.70
N ASN A 118 -18.61 -28.58 -3.81
CA ASN A 118 -18.89 -27.38 -4.64
C ASN A 118 -19.85 -26.35 -4.05
N ARG A 119 -19.76 -26.05 -2.75
CA ARG A 119 -20.51 -24.92 -2.17
C ARG A 119 -19.63 -24.04 -1.30
N LEU A 120 -19.12 -22.97 -1.91
CA LEU A 120 -18.44 -21.86 -1.24
C LEU A 120 -19.34 -21.31 -0.12
N ARG A 121 -18.81 -21.21 1.10
CA ARG A 121 -19.44 -20.46 2.20
C ARG A 121 -19.23 -18.96 1.95
N SER A 122 -20.11 -18.37 1.15
CA SER A 122 -20.15 -16.92 0.90
C SER A 122 -20.71 -16.19 2.14
N GLY A 123 -19.89 -15.42 2.83
CA GLY A 123 -20.39 -14.37 3.71
C GLY A 123 -20.69 -13.15 2.86
N THR A 124 -21.97 -12.86 2.60
CA THR A 124 -22.40 -11.66 1.86
C THR A 124 -22.63 -10.50 2.83
N ASP A 125 -21.90 -9.40 2.67
CA ASP A 125 -22.13 -8.13 3.37
C ASP A 125 -21.93 -6.99 2.37
N GLY A 126 -22.96 -6.17 2.12
CA GLY A 126 -22.91 -5.05 1.17
C GLY A 126 -22.64 -5.42 -0.30
N GLY A 127 -22.89 -6.68 -0.69
CA GLY A 127 -22.68 -7.19 -2.06
C GLY A 127 -21.26 -7.69 -2.34
N TRP A 128 -20.34 -7.57 -1.38
CA TRP A 128 -19.04 -8.23 -1.43
C TRP A 128 -19.12 -9.66 -0.89
N GLU A 129 -18.35 -10.54 -1.53
CA GLU A 129 -18.15 -11.93 -1.15
C GLU A 129 -16.65 -12.20 -0.98
N ALA A 130 -16.29 -12.93 0.08
CA ALA A 130 -14.94 -13.44 0.26
C ALA A 130 -14.80 -14.81 -0.43
N VAL A 131 -13.79 -14.96 -1.29
CA VAL A 131 -13.45 -16.20 -1.97
C VAL A 131 -12.17 -16.76 -1.36
N TYR A 132 -12.21 -18.05 -1.00
CA TYR A 132 -11.08 -18.78 -0.42
C TYR A 132 -10.48 -19.70 -1.49
N PRO A 133 -9.43 -19.26 -2.19
CA PRO A 133 -8.78 -20.10 -3.19
C PRO A 133 -8.18 -21.34 -2.55
N GLN A 134 -8.21 -22.44 -3.30
CA GLN A 134 -7.53 -23.68 -2.93
C GLN A 134 -6.06 -23.63 -3.39
N GLY A 135 -5.26 -24.58 -2.93
CA GLY A 135 -3.86 -24.73 -3.36
C GLY A 135 -2.88 -23.94 -2.50
N ALA A 136 -1.82 -23.42 -3.12
CA ALA A 136 -0.65 -22.86 -2.42
C ALA A 136 -0.81 -21.39 -1.99
N THR A 137 -2.01 -20.83 -2.04
CA THR A 137 -2.26 -19.45 -1.60
C THR A 137 -2.14 -19.32 -0.08
N SER A 138 -1.38 -18.34 0.38
CA SER A 138 -1.24 -18.06 1.80
C SER A 138 -0.76 -16.63 2.05
N CYS A 139 -0.92 -16.15 3.27
CA CYS A 139 -0.22 -14.95 3.72
C CYS A 139 1.21 -15.28 4.19
N SER A 140 1.98 -14.24 4.51
CA SER A 140 3.42 -14.34 4.75
C SER A 140 3.84 -15.26 5.89
N HIS A 141 2.93 -15.55 6.83
CA HIS A 141 3.14 -16.46 7.96
C HIS A 141 2.31 -17.76 7.82
N GLY A 142 1.94 -18.14 6.60
CA GLY A 142 1.18 -19.37 6.31
C GLY A 142 -0.30 -19.32 6.71
N THR A 143 -0.80 -18.16 7.19
CA THR A 143 -2.23 -18.01 7.48
C THR A 143 -3.07 -18.03 6.18
N PRO A 144 -4.34 -18.46 6.24
CA PRO A 144 -5.19 -18.55 5.06
C PRO A 144 -5.34 -17.22 4.32
N TYR A 145 -5.30 -17.30 2.99
CA TYR A 145 -5.57 -16.19 2.09
C TYR A 145 -7.03 -16.17 1.65
N ALA A 146 -7.55 -14.98 1.37
CA ALA A 146 -8.83 -14.79 0.70
C ALA A 146 -8.76 -13.52 -0.16
N PHE A 147 -9.44 -13.53 -1.31
CA PHE A 147 -9.69 -12.32 -2.11
C PHE A 147 -11.19 -12.02 -2.12
N PHE A 148 -11.57 -10.86 -2.65
CA PHE A 148 -12.94 -10.36 -2.51
C PHE A 148 -13.53 -9.98 -3.85
N VAL A 149 -14.80 -10.31 -4.05
CA VAL A 149 -15.48 -10.11 -5.31
C VAL A 149 -16.81 -9.40 -5.10
N ARG A 150 -17.19 -8.55 -6.05
CA ARG A 150 -18.52 -7.91 -6.07
C ARG A 150 -19.07 -7.96 -7.49
N LYS A 151 -20.31 -8.42 -7.63
CA LYS A 151 -20.99 -8.47 -8.93
C LYS A 151 -21.25 -7.06 -9.46
N GLY A 152 -21.21 -6.89 -10.78
CA GLY A 152 -21.62 -5.64 -11.42
C GLY A 152 -23.12 -5.36 -11.26
N THR A 153 -23.55 -4.13 -11.56
CA THR A 153 -24.93 -3.67 -11.32
C THR A 153 -26.00 -4.26 -12.24
N THR A 154 -25.62 -5.03 -13.25
CA THR A 154 -26.51 -5.57 -14.28
C THR A 154 -26.56 -7.10 -14.17
N SER A 155 -27.77 -7.66 -14.16
CA SER A 155 -28.01 -9.09 -13.93
C SER A 155 -27.57 -10.01 -15.08
N THR A 156 -27.25 -9.45 -16.26
CA THR A 156 -26.99 -10.24 -17.48
C THR A 156 -25.60 -10.06 -18.10
N LYS A 157 -24.94 -8.90 -17.97
CA LYS A 157 -23.55 -8.64 -18.46
C LYS A 157 -22.89 -7.54 -17.63
N ALA A 158 -21.61 -7.67 -17.26
CA ALA A 158 -20.89 -6.63 -16.53
C ALA A 158 -20.66 -5.38 -17.42
N LYS A 159 -20.81 -4.18 -16.85
CA LYS A 159 -20.48 -2.91 -17.55
C LYS A 159 -18.97 -2.72 -17.77
N GLY A 160 -18.17 -3.50 -17.05
CA GLY A 160 -16.72 -3.49 -17.02
C GLY A 160 -16.24 -4.31 -15.83
N LEU A 161 -14.94 -4.57 -15.78
CA LEU A 161 -14.26 -5.26 -14.69
C LEU A 161 -13.20 -4.34 -14.09
N LEU A 162 -13.24 -4.15 -12.78
CA LEU A 162 -12.16 -3.55 -12.00
C LEU A 162 -11.42 -4.65 -11.24
N VAL A 163 -10.14 -4.84 -11.55
CA VAL A 163 -9.21 -5.67 -10.75
C VAL A 163 -8.32 -4.73 -9.95
N GLU A 164 -8.39 -4.78 -8.63
CA GLU A 164 -7.72 -3.83 -7.74
C GLU A 164 -6.76 -4.54 -6.79
N PHE A 165 -5.49 -4.13 -6.82
CA PHE A 165 -4.43 -4.66 -5.96
C PHE A 165 -4.23 -3.78 -4.73
N GLU A 166 -4.36 -4.38 -3.55
CA GLU A 166 -4.13 -3.69 -2.29
C GLU A 166 -2.66 -3.34 -2.08
N GLY A 167 -2.39 -2.18 -1.50
CA GLY A 167 -1.06 -1.76 -1.05
C GLY A 167 -0.74 -2.06 0.41
N GLY A 168 0.28 -1.38 0.92
CA GLY A 168 0.71 -1.49 2.32
C GLY A 168 2.14 -1.95 2.47
N GLY A 169 3.09 -1.24 1.83
CA GLY A 169 4.53 -1.43 1.99
C GLY A 169 5.09 -2.77 1.47
N CYS A 170 6.31 -3.10 1.86
CA CYS A 170 6.97 -4.36 1.50
C CYS A 170 8.16 -4.63 2.42
N CYS A 171 8.73 -5.83 2.32
CA CYS A 171 9.97 -6.21 2.99
C CYS A 171 10.79 -7.17 2.12
N PHE A 172 12.10 -6.97 2.05
CA PHE A 172 12.94 -7.60 1.03
C PHE A 172 14.15 -8.34 1.62
N ASP A 173 14.25 -8.43 2.94
CA ASP A 173 15.22 -9.23 3.68
C ASP A 173 14.71 -9.55 5.10
N ALA A 174 15.46 -10.36 5.86
CA ALA A 174 15.07 -10.79 7.20
C ALA A 174 14.84 -9.62 8.17
N ILE A 175 15.63 -8.54 8.06
CA ILE A 175 15.56 -7.39 8.97
C ILE A 175 14.31 -6.56 8.68
N THR A 176 14.10 -6.24 7.40
CA THR A 176 12.93 -5.47 6.95
C THR A 176 11.63 -6.23 7.13
N CYS A 177 11.65 -7.57 7.11
CA CYS A 177 10.46 -8.40 7.31
C CYS A 177 10.09 -8.58 8.78
N ASP A 178 11.02 -8.35 9.71
CA ASP A 178 10.72 -8.32 11.14
C ASP A 178 9.97 -7.04 11.55
N SER A 179 10.16 -5.94 10.81
CA SER A 179 9.43 -4.69 11.03
C SER A 179 7.96 -4.79 10.56
N PRO A 180 7.04 -3.97 11.12
CA PRO A 180 5.64 -3.92 10.69
C PRO A 180 5.46 -3.15 9.37
N SER A 181 6.29 -3.43 8.37
CA SER A 181 6.34 -2.77 7.05
C SER A 181 5.20 -3.17 6.12
N TYR A 182 4.43 -4.22 6.46
CA TYR A 182 3.26 -4.67 5.71
C TYR A 182 2.27 -5.45 6.59
N THR A 183 1.04 -5.63 6.09
CA THR A 183 0.02 -6.46 6.76
C THR A 183 0.35 -7.94 6.60
N ARG A 184 0.40 -8.72 7.67
CA ARG A 184 0.85 -10.15 7.62
C ARG A 184 -0.27 -11.18 7.43
N ARG A 185 -1.53 -10.75 7.39
CA ARG A 185 -2.71 -11.62 7.35
C ARG A 185 -3.93 -10.94 6.73
N VAL A 186 -4.82 -11.71 6.11
CA VAL A 186 -6.13 -11.24 5.69
C VAL A 186 -7.15 -11.51 6.81
N ASN A 187 -7.64 -10.47 7.47
CA ASN A 187 -8.81 -10.58 8.34
C ASN A 187 -10.07 -10.34 7.51
N VAL A 188 -10.78 -11.41 7.15
CA VAL A 188 -11.95 -11.35 6.26
C VAL A 188 -13.03 -10.41 6.76
N LYS A 189 -13.42 -10.49 8.04
CA LYS A 189 -14.46 -9.63 8.60
C LYS A 189 -14.06 -8.15 8.60
N ALA A 190 -12.80 -7.85 8.91
CA ALA A 190 -12.29 -6.48 8.84
C ALA A 190 -12.20 -5.98 7.40
N LYS A 191 -11.82 -6.86 6.46
CA LYS A 191 -11.72 -6.50 5.06
C LYS A 191 -13.10 -6.24 4.45
N LEU A 192 -14.11 -7.07 4.69
CA LEU A 192 -15.48 -6.81 4.26
C LEU A 192 -15.99 -5.46 4.78
N ARG A 193 -15.77 -5.14 6.06
CA ARG A 193 -16.10 -3.81 6.60
C ARG A 193 -15.37 -2.70 5.86
N TYR A 194 -14.07 -2.85 5.61
CA TYR A 194 -13.32 -1.85 4.85
C TYR A 194 -13.86 -1.68 3.43
N LEU A 195 -14.12 -2.79 2.71
CA LEU A 195 -14.66 -2.78 1.35
C LEU A 195 -16.08 -2.21 1.25
N ASN A 196 -16.86 -2.25 2.33
CA ASN A 196 -18.18 -1.64 2.42
C ASN A 196 -18.16 -0.15 2.78
N ASN A 197 -17.04 0.36 3.33
CA ASN A 197 -16.94 1.74 3.82
C ASN A 197 -15.89 2.60 3.09
N ARG A 198 -15.15 2.01 2.14
CA ARG A 198 -14.20 2.70 1.26
C ARG A 198 -14.89 3.75 0.39
N GLN A 199 -14.16 4.82 0.10
CA GLN A 199 -14.58 5.89 -0.80
C GLN A 199 -13.77 5.82 -2.11
N GLY A 200 -13.81 6.87 -2.92
CA GLY A 200 -13.04 6.95 -4.16
C GLY A 200 -13.49 5.93 -5.20
N LEU A 201 -12.54 5.28 -5.88
CA LEU A 201 -12.81 4.15 -6.77
C LEU A 201 -13.51 3.03 -6.00
N GLY A 202 -13.21 2.88 -4.71
CA GLY A 202 -13.72 1.83 -3.85
C GLY A 202 -15.23 1.87 -3.55
N ASP A 203 -15.85 3.04 -3.62
CA ASP A 203 -17.25 3.28 -3.24
C ASP A 203 -18.21 2.44 -4.11
N GLY A 204 -18.17 2.65 -5.43
CA GLY A 204 -19.08 2.02 -6.40
C GLY A 204 -20.51 2.54 -6.39
N THR A 205 -20.86 3.49 -5.52
CA THR A 205 -22.19 4.13 -5.49
C THR A 205 -22.15 5.60 -5.89
N ASN A 206 -21.05 6.31 -5.59
CA ASN A 206 -20.83 7.70 -5.97
C ASN A 206 -20.98 7.92 -7.48
N ALA A 207 -21.78 8.91 -7.90
CA ALA A 207 -21.99 9.23 -9.31
C ALA A 207 -20.70 9.69 -10.04
N LYS A 208 -19.71 10.18 -9.29
CA LYS A 208 -18.40 10.58 -9.81
C LYS A 208 -17.38 9.42 -9.90
N ASP A 209 -17.72 8.21 -9.43
CA ASP A 209 -16.85 7.04 -9.59
C ASP A 209 -16.92 6.56 -11.05
N PRO A 210 -15.82 6.66 -11.83
CA PRO A 210 -15.83 6.24 -13.23
C PRO A 210 -15.90 4.71 -13.40
N ALA A 211 -15.65 3.93 -12.35
CA ALA A 211 -15.83 2.48 -12.31
C ALA A 211 -17.17 2.07 -11.66
N LYS A 212 -18.12 2.99 -11.55
CA LYS A 212 -19.46 2.71 -11.00
C LYS A 212 -20.14 1.59 -11.79
N GLY A 213 -20.61 0.58 -11.06
CA GLY A 213 -21.35 -0.55 -11.61
C GLY A 213 -20.51 -1.64 -12.29
N PHE A 214 -19.17 -1.52 -12.28
CA PHE A 214 -18.27 -2.59 -12.72
C PHE A 214 -18.37 -3.79 -11.77
N ALA A 215 -18.16 -4.99 -12.32
CA ALA A 215 -17.79 -6.14 -11.52
C ALA A 215 -16.40 -5.88 -10.92
N ARG A 216 -16.14 -6.41 -9.72
CA ARG A 216 -14.92 -6.09 -8.98
C ARG A 216 -14.25 -7.33 -8.43
N VAL A 217 -12.93 -7.35 -8.55
CA VAL A 217 -12.04 -8.30 -7.91
C VAL A 217 -11.02 -7.50 -7.14
N PHE A 218 -11.09 -7.55 -5.82
CA PHE A 218 -10.13 -6.93 -4.92
C PHE A 218 -9.17 -7.99 -4.41
N ILE A 219 -7.87 -7.73 -4.55
CA ILE A 219 -6.77 -8.65 -4.24
C ILE A 219 -6.02 -8.09 -3.02
N PRO A 220 -6.33 -8.56 -1.81
CA PRO A 220 -5.64 -8.13 -0.60
C PRO A 220 -4.17 -8.47 -0.64
N TYR A 221 -3.39 -7.68 0.10
CA TYR A 221 -1.96 -7.85 0.21
C TYR A 221 -1.57 -8.32 1.60
N CYS A 222 -0.87 -9.45 1.66
CA CYS A 222 -0.41 -9.99 2.93
C CYS A 222 0.93 -10.73 2.90
N THR A 223 1.73 -10.51 1.85
CA THR A 223 2.91 -11.33 1.52
C THR A 223 4.23 -10.56 1.55
N GLY A 224 4.21 -9.22 1.70
CA GLY A 224 5.43 -8.42 1.84
C GLY A 224 6.26 -8.27 0.57
N ASP A 225 5.75 -8.72 -0.59
CA ASP A 225 6.45 -8.85 -1.87
C ASP A 225 5.82 -8.08 -3.02
N ALA A 226 4.98 -7.09 -2.71
CA ALA A 226 4.25 -6.25 -3.68
C ALA A 226 3.48 -7.04 -4.77
N HIS A 227 2.96 -8.23 -4.42
CA HIS A 227 2.24 -9.15 -5.32
C HIS A 227 3.11 -9.87 -6.37
N LEU A 228 4.44 -9.87 -6.19
CA LEU A 228 5.38 -10.41 -7.18
C LEU A 228 5.96 -11.77 -6.81
N GLY A 229 5.91 -12.14 -5.53
CA GLY A 229 6.70 -13.26 -5.03
C GLY A 229 6.09 -14.64 -5.26
N ASN A 230 6.94 -15.65 -5.44
CA ASN A 230 6.57 -17.07 -5.32
C ASN A 230 7.71 -17.87 -4.68
N LYS A 231 8.12 -17.44 -3.49
CA LYS A 231 9.23 -18.03 -2.77
C LYS A 231 8.99 -17.97 -1.26
N THR A 232 9.27 -19.06 -0.57
CA THR A 232 9.53 -18.98 0.87
C THR A 232 10.98 -18.63 1.07
N ALA A 233 11.24 -17.44 1.63
CA ALA A 233 12.61 -17.01 1.89
C ALA A 233 13.21 -17.79 3.06
N ASN A 234 14.55 -17.84 3.13
CA ASN A 234 15.28 -18.62 4.15
C ASN A 234 15.00 -18.13 5.59
N TYR A 235 14.45 -16.94 5.76
CA TYR A 235 13.98 -16.40 7.05
C TYR A 235 12.52 -16.77 7.38
N GLY A 236 11.95 -17.76 6.68
CA GLY A 236 10.66 -18.39 7.03
C GLY A 236 9.41 -17.65 6.54
N ILE A 237 9.58 -16.57 5.78
CA ILE A 237 8.46 -15.76 5.28
C ILE A 237 8.03 -16.24 3.89
N HIS A 238 6.73 -16.42 3.70
CA HIS A 238 6.11 -16.82 2.44
C HIS A 238 5.81 -15.60 1.57
N HIS A 239 6.73 -15.26 0.68
CA HIS A 239 6.53 -14.27 -0.38
C HIS A 239 5.82 -14.97 -1.56
N VAL A 240 4.52 -15.18 -1.45
CA VAL A 240 3.69 -15.89 -2.45
C VAL A 240 2.61 -15.00 -3.07
N GLY A 241 2.86 -13.69 -3.13
CA GLY A 241 1.94 -12.71 -3.69
C GLY A 241 1.58 -12.99 -5.15
N ARG A 242 2.51 -13.53 -5.94
CA ARG A 242 2.24 -13.96 -7.33
C ARG A 242 1.22 -15.08 -7.38
N VAL A 243 1.31 -16.04 -6.46
CA VAL A 243 0.37 -17.17 -6.35
C VAL A 243 -1.02 -16.68 -5.95
N ASN A 244 -1.08 -15.77 -4.97
CA ASN A 244 -2.34 -15.17 -4.51
C ASN A 244 -3.03 -14.35 -5.60
N ALA A 245 -2.28 -13.49 -6.29
CA ALA A 245 -2.79 -12.70 -7.41
C ALA A 245 -3.27 -13.59 -8.57
N ARG A 246 -2.51 -14.62 -8.92
CA ARG A 246 -2.89 -15.58 -9.97
C ARG A 246 -4.25 -16.22 -9.68
N ALA A 247 -4.46 -16.70 -8.45
CA ALA A 247 -5.71 -17.33 -8.04
C ALA A 247 -6.93 -16.40 -8.17
N ALA A 248 -6.78 -15.12 -7.83
CA ALA A 248 -7.85 -14.14 -7.99
C ALA A 248 -8.12 -13.79 -9.47
N VAL A 249 -7.06 -13.68 -10.28
CA VAL A 249 -7.20 -13.41 -11.73
C VAL A 249 -7.83 -14.61 -12.44
N ASP A 250 -7.44 -15.84 -12.12
CA ASP A 250 -8.05 -17.05 -12.68
C ASP A 250 -9.53 -17.15 -12.33
N TRP A 251 -9.88 -16.87 -11.08
CA TRP A 251 -11.28 -16.77 -10.70
C TRP A 251 -12.03 -15.72 -11.55
N ALA A 252 -11.42 -14.56 -11.81
CA ALA A 252 -12.03 -13.53 -12.65
C ALA A 252 -12.30 -14.05 -14.07
N ILE A 253 -11.29 -14.68 -14.70
CA ILE A 253 -11.37 -15.25 -16.05
C ILE A 253 -12.47 -16.33 -16.12
N GLU A 254 -12.58 -17.16 -15.10
CA GLU A 254 -13.58 -18.22 -15.02
C GLU A 254 -15.00 -17.68 -14.84
N ASN A 255 -15.18 -16.62 -14.06
CA ASN A 255 -16.51 -16.17 -13.60
C ASN A 255 -17.04 -14.90 -14.29
N ILE A 256 -16.17 -14.11 -14.93
CA ILE A 256 -16.53 -12.84 -15.58
C ILE A 256 -16.19 -12.95 -17.06
N LYS A 257 -17.21 -13.22 -17.87
CA LYS A 257 -17.07 -13.41 -19.32
C LYS A 257 -17.24 -12.10 -20.08
N ASP A 258 -16.36 -11.87 -21.04
CA ASP A 258 -16.40 -10.79 -22.03
C ASP A 258 -16.76 -9.40 -21.46
N PRO A 259 -16.05 -8.90 -20.43
CA PRO A 259 -16.24 -7.52 -20.00
C PRO A 259 -15.87 -6.58 -21.16
N PRO A 260 -16.69 -5.55 -21.48
CA PRO A 260 -16.37 -4.61 -22.55
C PRO A 260 -15.15 -3.74 -22.24
N LEU A 261 -14.82 -3.57 -20.95
CA LEU A 261 -13.68 -2.82 -20.46
C LEU A 261 -13.09 -3.52 -19.23
N VAL A 262 -11.76 -3.58 -19.16
CA VAL A 262 -11.03 -3.98 -17.96
C VAL A 262 -10.16 -2.83 -17.47
N LEU A 263 -10.38 -2.42 -16.22
CA LEU A 263 -9.54 -1.50 -15.48
C LEU A 263 -8.72 -2.30 -14.47
N VAL A 264 -7.40 -2.30 -14.64
CA VAL A 264 -6.46 -2.85 -13.65
C VAL A 264 -5.91 -1.70 -12.82
N SER A 265 -6.19 -1.71 -11.52
CA SER A 265 -5.80 -0.65 -10.60
C SER A 265 -4.99 -1.21 -9.44
N GLY A 266 -4.22 -0.36 -8.79
CA GLY A 266 -3.59 -0.67 -7.52
C GLY A 266 -3.21 0.60 -6.80
N PHE A 267 -2.94 0.49 -5.50
CA PHE A 267 -2.47 1.61 -4.70
C PHE A 267 -1.21 1.27 -3.91
N SER A 268 -0.25 2.20 -3.79
CA SER A 268 1.02 1.99 -3.09
C SER A 268 1.75 0.75 -3.61
N ALA A 269 2.13 -0.21 -2.75
CA ALA A 269 2.69 -1.50 -3.17
C ALA A 269 1.78 -2.28 -4.14
N GLY A 270 0.47 -2.08 -4.09
CA GLY A 270 -0.48 -2.65 -5.03
C GLY A 270 -0.34 -2.10 -6.44
N SER A 271 0.14 -0.87 -6.59
CA SER A 271 0.44 -0.28 -7.91
C SER A 271 1.61 -0.97 -8.59
N VAL A 272 2.62 -1.44 -7.83
CA VAL A 272 3.67 -2.33 -8.37
C VAL A 272 3.02 -3.57 -8.98
N GLY A 273 2.15 -4.22 -8.20
CA GLY A 273 1.39 -5.38 -8.63
C GLY A 273 0.54 -5.09 -9.87
N SER A 274 -0.17 -3.95 -9.90
CA SER A 274 -1.05 -3.60 -11.02
C SER A 274 -0.29 -3.39 -12.33
N TYR A 275 0.90 -2.78 -12.31
CA TYR A 275 1.76 -2.65 -13.49
C TYR A 275 2.19 -4.01 -14.05
N VAL A 276 2.60 -4.93 -13.17
CA VAL A 276 3.12 -6.25 -13.56
C VAL A 276 2.00 -7.21 -13.98
N TRP A 277 0.84 -7.13 -13.33
CA TRP A 277 -0.30 -8.03 -13.58
C TRP A 277 -1.23 -7.56 -14.70
N ALA A 278 -1.24 -6.27 -15.05
CA ALA A 278 -2.08 -5.76 -16.13
C ALA A 278 -1.88 -6.51 -17.47
N PRO A 279 -0.65 -6.80 -17.94
CA PRO A 279 -0.40 -7.60 -19.14
C PRO A 279 -1.07 -8.99 -19.13
N HIS A 280 -1.01 -9.70 -18.01
CA HIS A 280 -1.64 -11.02 -17.87
C HIS A 280 -3.17 -10.92 -18.00
N ILE A 281 -3.77 -9.91 -17.38
CA ILE A 281 -5.21 -9.67 -17.41
C ILE A 281 -5.66 -9.21 -18.80
N PHE A 282 -4.94 -8.29 -19.42
CA PHE A 282 -5.23 -7.80 -20.76
C PHE A 282 -5.15 -8.91 -21.80
N HIS A 283 -4.15 -9.78 -21.70
CA HIS A 283 -4.04 -10.97 -22.54
C HIS A 283 -5.22 -11.93 -22.37
N ALA A 284 -5.71 -12.12 -21.14
CA ALA A 284 -6.86 -12.97 -20.86
C ALA A 284 -8.21 -12.40 -21.32
N TYR A 285 -8.28 -11.07 -21.53
CA TYR A 285 -9.47 -10.38 -22.02
C TYR A 285 -9.17 -9.60 -23.32
N PRO A 286 -8.84 -10.29 -24.43
CA PRO A 286 -8.32 -9.63 -25.64
C PRO A 286 -9.33 -8.71 -26.32
N ASN A 287 -10.63 -8.94 -26.12
CA ASN A 287 -11.71 -8.14 -26.72
C ASN A 287 -12.13 -6.93 -25.87
N ALA A 288 -11.58 -6.80 -24.65
CA ALA A 288 -11.92 -5.70 -23.77
C ALA A 288 -11.10 -4.45 -24.11
N ILE A 289 -11.68 -3.28 -23.83
CA ILE A 289 -10.92 -2.05 -23.74
C ILE A 289 -10.00 -2.13 -22.50
N HIS A 290 -8.70 -1.95 -22.69
CA HIS A 290 -7.70 -2.08 -21.61
C HIS A 290 -7.34 -0.73 -21.00
N ARG A 291 -7.49 -0.63 -19.68
CA ARG A 291 -7.15 0.56 -18.87
C ARG A 291 -6.36 0.15 -17.64
N HIS A 292 -5.39 0.98 -17.27
CA HIS A 292 -4.59 0.79 -16.07
C HIS A 292 -4.40 2.11 -15.31
N LEU A 293 -4.40 2.01 -13.97
CA LEU A 293 -4.05 3.10 -13.05
C LEU A 293 -3.19 2.57 -11.89
N GLY A 294 -2.01 3.15 -11.70
CA GLY A 294 -1.24 3.00 -10.46
C GLY A 294 -1.40 4.24 -9.59
N ASP A 295 -2.01 4.11 -8.41
CA ASP A 295 -2.12 5.20 -7.44
C ASP A 295 -0.93 5.20 -6.47
N SER A 296 -0.20 6.32 -6.41
CA SER A 296 0.84 6.60 -5.42
C SER A 296 1.99 5.61 -5.47
N TYR A 297 2.41 5.31 -6.69
CA TYR A 297 3.67 4.65 -7.03
C TYR A 297 4.04 5.00 -8.47
N LEU A 298 5.27 5.47 -8.64
CA LEU A 298 5.94 5.53 -9.94
C LEU A 298 6.84 4.29 -10.05
N PRO A 299 7.07 3.73 -11.26
CA PRO A 299 7.90 2.55 -11.45
C PRO A 299 9.38 2.87 -11.18
N LEU A 300 9.72 3.01 -9.91
CA LEU A 300 10.99 3.49 -9.39
C LEU A 300 11.29 2.77 -8.07
N PHE A 301 11.73 1.53 -8.19
CA PHE A 301 12.20 0.75 -7.04
C PHE A 301 13.62 1.16 -6.63
N GLY A 302 13.88 1.25 -5.33
CA GLY A 302 15.22 1.41 -4.79
C GLY A 302 16.09 0.14 -4.95
N LYS A 303 17.42 0.32 -4.94
CA LYS A 303 18.41 -0.70 -5.27
C LYS A 303 18.38 -1.92 -4.36
N LYS A 304 18.31 -1.72 -3.04
CA LYS A 304 18.24 -2.82 -2.07
C LYS A 304 16.89 -3.53 -2.15
N GLY A 305 15.81 -2.75 -2.25
CA GLY A 305 14.45 -3.28 -2.39
C GLY A 305 14.30 -4.19 -3.59
N TYR A 306 14.71 -3.72 -4.76
CA TYR A 306 14.62 -4.48 -6.01
C TYR A 306 15.46 -5.76 -5.97
N ASN A 307 16.75 -5.65 -5.61
CA ASN A 307 17.63 -6.82 -5.57
C ASN A 307 17.22 -7.82 -4.49
N GLY A 308 16.75 -7.34 -3.34
CA GLY A 308 16.18 -8.19 -2.30
C GLY A 308 14.93 -8.90 -2.81
N GLY A 309 14.07 -8.22 -3.57
CA GLY A 309 12.92 -8.84 -4.21
C GLY A 309 13.28 -9.92 -5.24
N LEU A 310 14.31 -9.69 -6.06
CA LEU A 310 14.81 -10.72 -6.98
C LEU A 310 15.28 -11.97 -6.22
N VAL A 311 16.08 -11.78 -5.16
CA VAL A 311 16.69 -12.90 -4.43
C VAL A 311 15.68 -13.60 -3.52
N ASN A 312 14.86 -12.85 -2.78
CA ASN A 312 14.04 -13.37 -1.68
C ASN A 312 12.58 -13.60 -2.08
N TRP A 313 12.07 -12.91 -3.10
CA TRP A 313 10.68 -13.08 -3.55
C TRP A 313 10.57 -13.95 -4.80
N ASP A 314 11.64 -14.11 -5.60
CA ASP A 314 11.53 -14.62 -6.98
C ASP A 314 10.65 -13.70 -7.85
N SER A 315 10.84 -12.37 -7.72
CA SER A 315 9.98 -11.36 -8.34
C SER A 315 10.09 -11.29 -9.87
N SER A 316 11.21 -11.71 -10.46
CA SER A 316 11.41 -11.73 -11.92
C SER A 316 10.39 -12.61 -12.63
N GLY A 317 9.94 -13.69 -11.98
CA GLY A 317 8.94 -14.59 -12.53
C GLY A 317 7.51 -14.02 -12.58
N ALA A 318 7.25 -12.84 -12.00
CA ALA A 318 5.91 -12.23 -12.05
C ALA A 318 5.59 -11.56 -13.39
N TYR A 319 6.62 -11.13 -14.12
CA TYR A 319 6.44 -10.42 -15.39
C TYR A 319 5.86 -11.34 -16.47
N TYR A 320 5.00 -10.76 -17.32
CA TYR A 320 4.42 -11.47 -18.46
C TYR A 320 5.48 -11.74 -19.54
N ASP A 321 5.61 -12.99 -19.96
CA ASP A 321 6.64 -13.44 -20.92
C ASP A 321 6.41 -12.94 -22.35
N GLY A 322 5.20 -12.50 -22.69
CA GLY A 322 4.90 -11.93 -24.00
C GLY A 322 5.45 -10.51 -24.23
N ILE A 323 6.12 -9.91 -23.24
CA ILE A 323 6.71 -8.56 -23.38
C ILE A 323 8.18 -8.68 -23.77
N VAL A 324 8.48 -8.26 -24.99
CA VAL A 324 9.86 -8.15 -25.49
C VAL A 324 10.56 -6.95 -24.84
N GLY A 325 11.82 -7.12 -24.44
CA GLY A 325 12.67 -6.04 -23.95
C GLY A 325 12.57 -5.74 -22.44
N LEU A 326 11.94 -6.63 -21.65
CA LEU A 326 12.03 -6.56 -20.20
C LEU A 326 13.43 -6.92 -19.71
N ASP A 327 13.99 -6.11 -18.82
CA ASP A 327 15.15 -6.47 -18.01
C ASP A 327 14.68 -7.03 -16.66
N ARG A 328 14.94 -8.32 -16.44
CA ARG A 328 14.60 -9.04 -15.21
C ARG A 328 15.84 -9.40 -14.38
N GLY A 329 16.99 -8.83 -14.74
CA GLY A 329 18.27 -8.98 -14.07
C GLY A 329 18.44 -8.00 -12.90
N PRO A 330 19.64 -7.95 -12.29
CA PRO A 330 19.91 -7.08 -11.14
C PRO A 330 19.59 -5.60 -11.39
N TRP A 331 19.27 -4.90 -10.30
CA TRP A 331 18.92 -3.48 -10.36
C TRP A 331 20.00 -2.64 -11.05
N HIS A 332 19.55 -1.73 -11.91
CA HIS A 332 20.29 -0.55 -12.36
C HIS A 332 19.36 0.67 -12.40
N PRO A 333 19.90 1.90 -12.51
CA PRO A 333 19.08 3.11 -12.51
C PRO A 333 17.93 3.03 -13.53
N LEU A 334 16.73 3.40 -13.09
CA LEU A 334 15.49 3.48 -13.88
C LEU A 334 15.02 2.15 -14.51
N LEU A 335 15.53 0.98 -14.08
CA LEU A 335 15.12 -0.33 -14.60
C LEU A 335 13.59 -0.52 -14.55
N SER A 336 12.95 -0.20 -13.42
CA SER A 336 11.50 -0.34 -13.28
C SER A 336 10.74 0.54 -14.30
N ALA A 337 11.21 1.76 -14.55
CA ALA A 337 10.60 2.68 -15.51
C ALA A 337 10.79 2.18 -16.95
N MET A 338 11.97 1.64 -17.28
CA MET A 338 12.22 1.02 -18.59
C MET A 338 11.34 -0.20 -18.82
N ASN A 339 11.16 -1.07 -17.81
CA ASN A 339 10.25 -2.20 -17.91
C ASN A 339 8.80 -1.77 -18.08
N MET A 340 8.38 -0.71 -17.39
CA MET A 340 7.04 -0.15 -17.57
C MET A 340 6.86 0.45 -18.98
N ASN A 341 7.88 1.12 -19.52
CA ASN A 341 7.88 1.60 -20.90
C ASN A 341 7.71 0.44 -21.91
N ALA A 342 8.51 -0.62 -21.77
CA ALA A 342 8.41 -1.81 -22.62
C ALA A 342 7.02 -2.46 -22.52
N THR A 343 6.48 -2.54 -21.30
CA THR A 343 5.13 -3.06 -21.03
C THR A 343 4.06 -2.22 -21.74
N ALA A 344 4.10 -0.90 -21.62
CA ALA A 344 3.15 -0.01 -22.27
C ALA A 344 3.19 -0.17 -23.80
N ARG A 345 4.39 -0.21 -24.39
CA ARG A 345 4.57 -0.41 -25.84
C ARG A 345 4.09 -1.76 -26.35
N ALA A 346 4.17 -2.81 -25.55
CA ALA A 346 3.70 -4.14 -25.92
C ALA A 346 2.16 -4.22 -26.03
N PHE A 347 1.43 -3.28 -25.42
CA PHE A 347 -0.02 -3.18 -25.48
C PHE A 347 -0.46 -1.81 -26.03
N PRO A 348 -0.22 -1.52 -27.33
CA PRO A 348 -0.39 -0.17 -27.89
C PRO A 348 -1.84 0.35 -27.88
N HIS A 349 -2.83 -0.54 -27.72
CA HIS A 349 -4.24 -0.19 -27.60
C HIS A 349 -4.72 -0.05 -26.14
N ALA A 350 -3.89 -0.45 -25.17
CA ALA A 350 -4.16 -0.21 -23.76
C ALA A 350 -3.75 1.23 -23.38
N ARG A 351 -4.38 1.77 -22.34
CA ARG A 351 -3.94 3.01 -21.70
C ARG A 351 -3.39 2.70 -20.33
N PHE A 352 -2.12 3.02 -20.12
CA PHE A 352 -1.47 2.90 -18.82
C PHE A 352 -1.39 4.26 -18.16
N SER A 353 -1.44 4.29 -16.83
CA SER A 353 -1.34 5.55 -16.13
C SER A 353 -0.86 5.46 -14.70
N SER A 354 -0.39 6.60 -14.18
CA SER A 354 -0.06 6.78 -12.77
C SER A 354 -0.71 8.02 -12.18
N TYR A 355 -1.09 7.95 -10.92
CA TYR A 355 -1.23 9.12 -10.07
C TYR A 355 -0.10 9.15 -9.03
N VAL A 356 0.41 10.33 -8.71
CA VAL A 356 1.27 10.55 -7.54
C VAL A 356 1.14 11.99 -7.05
N SER A 357 1.29 12.22 -5.74
CA SER A 357 1.54 13.57 -5.23
C SER A 357 3.03 13.90 -5.36
N ALA A 358 3.39 15.11 -5.79
CA ALA A 358 4.79 15.49 -6.05
C ALA A 358 5.71 15.34 -4.83
N ARG A 359 5.15 15.43 -3.62
CA ARG A 359 5.85 15.24 -2.34
C ARG A 359 5.30 14.07 -1.53
N ASP A 360 4.80 13.02 -2.21
CA ASP A 360 4.27 11.82 -1.55
C ASP A 360 5.26 11.28 -0.51
N SER A 361 4.91 11.46 0.77
CA SER A 361 5.83 11.20 1.88
C SER A 361 6.12 9.71 2.07
N ALA A 362 5.18 8.84 1.70
CA ALA A 362 5.41 7.40 1.76
C ALA A 362 6.34 6.97 0.63
N GLN A 363 6.19 7.52 -0.57
CA GLN A 363 7.10 7.22 -1.67
C GLN A 363 8.53 7.75 -1.42
N GLU A 364 8.66 8.98 -0.91
CA GLU A 364 9.97 9.52 -0.49
C GLU A 364 10.64 8.62 0.56
N GLY A 365 9.88 8.20 1.58
CA GLY A 365 10.37 7.31 2.63
C GLY A 365 10.73 5.91 2.14
N PHE A 366 9.87 5.29 1.30
CA PHE A 366 10.13 3.96 0.75
C PHE A 366 11.32 3.97 -0.19
N TYR A 367 11.52 5.02 -0.98
CA TYR A 367 12.70 5.12 -1.84
C TYR A 367 14.01 5.08 -1.05
N VAL A 368 14.05 5.74 0.11
CA VAL A 368 15.18 5.66 1.04
C VAL A 368 15.27 4.28 1.70
N PHE A 369 14.15 3.75 2.19
CA PHE A 369 14.06 2.43 2.81
C PHE A 369 14.58 1.31 1.90
N GLU A 370 14.25 1.37 0.62
CA GLU A 370 14.69 0.47 -0.44
C GLU A 370 16.14 0.71 -0.88
N GLY A 371 16.88 1.57 -0.18
CA GLY A 371 18.31 1.80 -0.38
C GLY A 371 18.64 2.80 -1.48
N CYS A 372 17.71 3.71 -1.81
CA CYS A 372 17.88 4.76 -2.81
C CYS A 372 18.20 4.18 -4.21
N GLY A 373 18.56 5.01 -5.18
CA GLY A 373 18.78 4.51 -6.53
C GLY A 373 19.28 5.55 -7.52
N ALA A 374 18.52 5.72 -8.61
CA ALA A 374 18.73 6.81 -9.57
C ALA A 374 18.76 8.16 -8.83
N GLU A 375 19.68 9.05 -9.19
CA GLU A 375 19.84 10.35 -8.49
C GLU A 375 20.06 10.24 -6.97
N GLY A 376 20.69 9.14 -6.53
CA GLY A 376 20.92 8.87 -5.11
C GLY A 376 19.58 8.76 -4.36
N CYS A 377 19.45 9.47 -3.25
CA CYS A 377 18.22 9.50 -2.45
C CYS A 377 17.28 10.66 -2.81
N SER A 378 17.51 11.35 -3.94
CA SER A 378 16.63 12.43 -4.39
C SER A 378 15.40 11.87 -5.09
N TRP A 379 14.35 11.57 -4.31
CA TRP A 379 13.08 11.07 -4.86
C TRP A 379 12.55 11.97 -5.98
N SER A 380 12.45 13.28 -5.77
CA SER A 380 11.84 14.18 -6.77
C SER A 380 12.58 14.17 -8.11
N LYS A 381 13.92 14.08 -8.13
CA LYS A 381 14.68 13.99 -9.39
C LYS A 381 14.49 12.62 -10.04
N ALA A 382 14.62 11.56 -9.26
CA ALA A 382 14.46 10.20 -9.74
C ALA A 382 13.04 9.94 -10.29
N ALA A 383 12.01 10.46 -9.61
CA ALA A 383 10.61 10.37 -9.99
C ALA A 383 10.33 11.08 -11.32
N GLN A 384 10.84 12.29 -11.51
CA GLN A 384 10.73 13.02 -12.78
C GLN A 384 11.41 12.24 -13.92
N MET A 385 12.63 11.74 -13.70
CA MET A 385 13.32 10.91 -14.70
C MET A 385 12.57 9.61 -15.02
N ALA A 386 11.98 8.96 -14.02
CA ALA A 386 11.17 7.77 -14.23
C ALA A 386 9.92 8.08 -15.07
N ILE A 387 9.22 9.18 -14.77
CA ILE A 387 8.09 9.65 -15.58
C ILE A 387 8.51 9.90 -17.02
N ASP A 388 9.62 10.59 -17.25
CA ASP A 388 10.12 10.89 -18.60
C ASP A 388 10.45 9.62 -19.39
N VAL A 389 11.08 8.63 -18.74
CA VAL A 389 11.35 7.32 -19.35
C VAL A 389 10.06 6.61 -19.73
N VAL A 390 9.05 6.58 -18.86
CA VAL A 390 7.80 5.89 -19.18
C VAL A 390 7.01 6.64 -20.27
N HIS A 391 6.98 7.97 -20.25
CA HIS A 391 6.31 8.81 -21.25
C HIS A 391 6.84 8.64 -22.67
N ALA A 392 8.02 8.06 -22.87
CA ALA A 392 8.44 7.70 -24.22
C ALA A 392 7.48 6.68 -24.87
N ALA A 393 6.71 5.90 -24.09
CA ALA A 393 5.60 5.10 -24.58
C ALA A 393 4.37 6.00 -24.83
N PRO A 394 3.82 6.04 -26.07
CA PRO A 394 2.78 7.01 -26.44
C PRO A 394 1.43 6.77 -25.75
N ASN A 395 1.26 5.60 -25.12
CA ASN A 395 0.03 5.17 -24.49
C ASN A 395 0.07 5.23 -22.94
N TYR A 396 1.02 5.98 -22.39
CA TYR A 396 1.13 6.23 -20.95
C TYR A 396 0.75 7.67 -20.61
N ALA A 397 -0.01 7.86 -19.53
CA ALA A 397 -0.36 9.18 -19.00
C ALA A 397 -0.06 9.27 -17.49
N SER A 398 0.32 10.43 -16.99
CA SER A 398 0.56 10.63 -15.55
C SER A 398 -0.23 11.81 -15.00
N PHE A 399 -0.78 11.68 -13.80
CA PHE A 399 -1.30 12.80 -13.02
C PHE A 399 -0.39 13.04 -11.81
N VAL A 400 0.36 14.14 -11.85
CA VAL A 400 1.18 14.59 -10.72
C VAL A 400 0.46 15.74 -10.04
N ALA A 401 -0.03 15.52 -8.83
CA ALA A 401 -0.73 16.53 -8.05
C ALA A 401 0.22 17.25 -7.08
N PRO A 402 -0.06 18.51 -6.70
CA PRO A 402 0.65 19.17 -5.61
C PRO A 402 0.40 18.46 -4.26
N GLY A 403 1.35 18.63 -3.35
CA GLY A 403 1.25 18.18 -1.97
C GLY A 403 1.87 16.81 -1.72
N ASN A 404 1.53 16.21 -0.57
CA ASN A 404 2.23 15.05 -0.02
C ASN A 404 1.35 13.82 0.27
N GLU A 405 0.11 13.87 -0.21
CA GLU A 405 -0.90 12.85 0.07
C GLU A 405 -0.54 11.52 -0.57
N HIS A 406 -0.64 10.45 0.22
CA HIS A 406 -0.41 9.09 -0.22
C HIS A 406 -1.75 8.36 -0.39
N ILE A 407 -2.03 7.98 -1.63
CA ILE A 407 -3.21 7.29 -2.13
C ILE A 407 -4.49 8.09 -2.01
N ILE A 408 -5.16 8.26 -3.15
CA ILE A 408 -6.40 9.01 -3.25
C ILE A 408 -7.58 8.14 -3.67
N THR A 409 -7.36 7.01 -4.35
CA THR A 409 -8.42 6.17 -4.92
C THR A 409 -9.25 5.43 -3.87
N GLU A 410 -8.79 5.37 -2.62
CA GLU A 410 -9.54 4.75 -1.51
C GLU A 410 -10.30 5.77 -0.64
N THR A 411 -10.18 7.07 -0.92
CA THR A 411 -10.75 8.16 -0.12
C THR A 411 -11.57 9.13 -0.97
N SER A 412 -12.33 10.02 -0.34
CA SER A 412 -13.05 11.09 -1.06
C SER A 412 -12.11 12.08 -1.74
N SER A 413 -10.82 12.11 -1.39
CA SER A 413 -9.82 12.98 -2.01
C SER A 413 -9.76 12.79 -3.53
N MET A 414 -10.00 11.56 -4.02
CA MET A 414 -10.11 11.28 -5.46
C MET A 414 -11.01 12.28 -6.21
N PHE A 415 -12.11 12.70 -5.59
CA PHE A 415 -13.12 13.54 -6.22
C PHE A 415 -12.79 15.05 -6.19
N THR A 416 -11.79 15.43 -5.42
CA THR A 416 -11.41 16.84 -5.20
C THR A 416 -9.95 17.14 -5.52
N LYS A 417 -9.10 16.12 -5.64
CA LYS A 417 -7.69 16.28 -5.99
C LYS A 417 -7.58 16.95 -7.35
N ALA A 418 -6.75 17.99 -7.44
CA ALA A 418 -6.64 18.83 -8.63
C ALA A 418 -5.19 18.94 -9.11
N SER A 419 -5.02 19.40 -10.36
CA SER A 419 -3.75 19.85 -10.92
C SER A 419 -3.18 21.03 -10.14
N ALA A 420 -1.90 21.33 -10.33
CA ALA A 420 -1.24 22.45 -9.67
C ALA A 420 -1.92 23.81 -9.92
N ASP A 421 -2.47 24.00 -11.12
CA ASP A 421 -3.22 25.20 -11.52
C ASP A 421 -4.73 25.13 -11.19
N GLY A 422 -5.19 24.05 -10.58
CA GLY A 422 -6.58 23.82 -10.18
C GLY A 422 -7.57 23.57 -11.33
N LYS A 423 -7.11 23.49 -12.59
CA LYS A 423 -7.99 23.39 -13.75
C LYS A 423 -8.46 21.97 -14.08
N VAL A 424 -7.72 20.95 -13.65
CA VAL A 424 -8.04 19.55 -13.91
C VAL A 424 -8.31 18.85 -12.58
N ILE A 425 -9.53 18.33 -12.41
CA ILE A 425 -9.86 17.46 -11.28
C ILE A 425 -9.51 16.01 -11.64
N PHE A 426 -8.88 15.30 -10.70
CA PHE A 426 -8.42 13.93 -10.90
C PHE A 426 -9.56 12.98 -11.31
N ALA A 427 -10.71 13.04 -10.65
CA ALA A 427 -11.85 12.19 -11.01
C ALA A 427 -12.34 12.41 -12.45
N ASP A 428 -12.33 13.66 -12.94
CA ASP A 428 -12.72 13.97 -14.32
C ASP A 428 -11.67 13.47 -15.32
N TRP A 429 -10.38 13.66 -14.99
CA TRP A 429 -9.26 13.11 -15.76
C TRP A 429 -9.32 11.58 -15.84
N LEU A 430 -9.59 10.90 -14.72
CA LEU A 430 -9.72 9.45 -14.67
C LEU A 430 -10.95 8.97 -15.46
N GLY A 431 -12.06 9.70 -15.40
CA GLY A 431 -13.24 9.46 -16.23
C GLY A 431 -12.91 9.52 -17.73
N GLN A 432 -12.16 10.53 -18.16
CA GLN A 432 -11.69 10.64 -19.54
C GLN A 432 -10.70 9.53 -19.92
N LEU A 433 -9.78 9.18 -19.01
CA LEU A 433 -8.84 8.07 -19.23
C LEU A 433 -9.58 6.76 -19.50
N ILE A 434 -10.61 6.46 -18.69
CA ILE A 434 -11.37 5.20 -18.78
C ILE A 434 -12.28 5.23 -20.01
N HIS A 435 -13.12 6.27 -20.17
CA HIS A 435 -14.25 6.27 -21.12
C HIS A 435 -14.07 7.15 -22.36
N GLY A 436 -13.11 8.08 -22.37
CA GLY A 436 -12.94 9.05 -23.46
C GLY A 436 -12.35 8.45 -24.73
N GLU A 437 -12.69 9.01 -25.89
CA GLU A 437 -12.15 8.60 -27.20
C GLU A 437 -10.71 9.10 -27.42
N SER A 438 -10.42 10.35 -27.04
CA SER A 438 -9.07 10.92 -27.02
C SER A 438 -8.43 10.80 -25.65
N TYR A 439 -7.11 10.59 -25.64
CA TYR A 439 -6.32 10.51 -24.43
C TYR A 439 -4.91 11.04 -24.70
N ASN A 440 -4.64 12.25 -24.23
CA ASN A 440 -3.29 12.74 -23.96
C ASN A 440 -3.42 14.00 -23.11
N THR A 441 -3.46 13.82 -21.79
CA THR A 441 -3.55 14.92 -20.82
C THR A 441 -2.75 14.54 -19.58
N SER A 442 -1.48 14.13 -19.75
CA SER A 442 -0.58 14.08 -18.60
C SER A 442 -0.62 15.43 -17.89
N VAL A 443 -0.85 15.41 -16.59
CA VAL A 443 -0.94 16.59 -15.73
C VAL A 443 0.38 16.69 -14.99
N PRO A 444 1.30 17.58 -15.40
CA PRO A 444 2.54 17.79 -14.68
C PRO A 444 2.29 18.62 -13.40
N CYS A 445 3.24 18.57 -12.49
CA CYS A 445 3.32 19.46 -11.34
C CYS A 445 4.62 20.25 -11.47
N PRO A 446 4.63 21.39 -12.16
CA PRO A 446 5.87 22.05 -12.54
C PRO A 446 6.44 22.90 -11.38
N GLU A 447 7.76 23.16 -11.41
CA GLU A 447 8.52 23.73 -10.27
C GLU A 447 8.10 25.17 -9.91
N GLU A 448 7.33 25.87 -10.73
CA GLU A 448 6.80 27.20 -10.37
C GLU A 448 5.74 27.15 -9.25
N PHE A 449 5.17 25.97 -8.97
CA PHE A 449 4.22 25.77 -7.88
C PHE A 449 4.91 25.20 -6.65
N LYS A 450 4.81 25.92 -5.52
CA LYS A 450 5.48 25.60 -4.25
C LYS A 450 5.26 24.17 -3.72
N GLU A 451 4.13 23.56 -4.04
CA GLU A 451 3.76 22.23 -3.58
C GLU A 451 4.10 21.12 -4.59
N CYS A 452 4.73 21.48 -5.71
CA CYS A 452 5.25 20.57 -6.73
C CYS A 452 6.72 20.20 -6.46
N TRP A 453 7.46 19.76 -7.48
CA TRP A 453 8.82 19.22 -7.40
C TRP A 453 9.88 20.26 -6.94
N HIS A 454 9.82 20.74 -5.70
CA HIS A 454 10.88 21.59 -5.16
C HIS A 454 11.98 20.78 -4.50
N ARG A 455 13.23 21.19 -4.77
CA ARG A 455 14.43 20.78 -4.06
C ARG A 455 14.27 21.13 -2.58
N SER A 456 14.15 20.12 -1.73
CA SER A 456 14.78 20.23 -0.42
C SER A 456 16.28 20.27 -0.72
N ILE A 457 16.86 21.48 -0.64
CA ILE A 457 18.30 21.73 -0.83
C ILE A 457 19.08 20.99 0.25
#